data_AF-A0A2Z3I2K1-F1
#
_entry.id   AF-A0A2Z3I2K1-F1
#
_cell.length_a   1.000
_cell.length_b   1.000
_cell.length_c   1.000
_cell.angle_alpha   90.00
_cell.angle_beta   90.00
_cell.angle_gamma   90.00
#
_symmetry.space_group_name_H-M   'P 1'
#
loop_
_entity.id
_entity.type
_entity.pdbx_description
1 polymer ?
#
loop_
_entity_poly.entity_id
_entity_poly.type
_entity_poly.pdbx_seq_one_letter_code
_entity_poly.pdbx_strand_id
1 'polypeptide(L)'
;MVVYAEPTDEKLTKGMLENTPNHTVVQKISRPKELILLFWVDERNKGSLFYTDRDMFKAAADTRARNIEKSPWYIEDLHKIYKLPVLAIHDIGTRVYEIMNEHEGKAKIREVGIFSYCGLDGPISYHSTVYPPVDPLNAVNQMNISGWAAIKFNWIKEGAMCVLYGNQSAWYQNSFAEKLSRLENFKNVEVWGQTNFAYGSFFPDYRVSSTDRNVGIGWSYNPVYLVGGLSSEGWAATCIRLKSAASLTREELREFPKARPMLSYRNGSKIRKSHQGVFNDHRAHI
;
A
#
# COMPACT_ATOMS: atom_id res chain seq x y z
N MET A 1 38.78 -30.24 2.90
CA MET A 1 38.20 -30.46 4.25
C MET A 1 37.14 -29.41 4.47
N VAL A 2 35.97 -29.82 4.95
CA VAL A 2 34.71 -29.05 4.96
C VAL A 2 34.85 -27.74 5.75
N VAL A 3 34.43 -26.63 5.16
CA VAL A 3 34.27 -25.34 5.85
C VAL A 3 32.77 -25.17 6.11
N TYR A 4 32.40 -25.13 7.39
CA TYR A 4 31.07 -24.68 7.82
C TYR A 4 31.08 -23.15 7.85
N ALA A 5 30.07 -22.53 7.23
CA ALA A 5 29.83 -21.09 7.33
C ALA A 5 28.70 -20.87 8.34
N GLU A 6 29.02 -20.23 9.46
CA GLU A 6 28.01 -19.56 10.30
C GLU A 6 27.70 -18.17 9.71
N PRO A 7 26.44 -17.70 9.78
CA PRO A 7 26.08 -16.39 9.26
C PRO A 7 26.38 -15.31 10.31
N THR A 8 27.50 -14.60 10.15
CA THR A 8 27.73 -13.30 10.81
C THR A 8 27.47 -12.16 9.83
N ASP A 9 26.62 -11.23 10.24
CA ASP A 9 25.92 -10.23 9.42
C ASP A 9 26.76 -9.00 9.02
N GLU A 10 28.05 -9.20 8.71
CA GLU A 10 28.93 -8.13 8.24
C GLU A 10 29.64 -8.54 6.95
N LYS A 11 29.06 -8.16 5.80
CA LYS A 11 29.84 -8.13 4.55
C LYS A 11 30.82 -6.95 4.62
N LEU A 12 31.99 -7.20 5.20
CA LEU A 12 33.15 -6.31 5.17
C LEU A 12 33.77 -6.33 3.77
N THR A 13 33.63 -5.23 3.03
CA THR A 13 34.37 -5.04 1.78
C THR A 13 35.75 -4.47 2.11
N LYS A 14 36.81 -5.29 2.03
CA LYS A 14 38.20 -4.81 2.14
C LYS A 14 38.68 -4.34 0.76
N GLY A 15 38.94 -3.05 0.62
CA GLY A 15 39.72 -2.50 -0.50
C GLY A 15 41.15 -2.19 -0.04
N MET A 16 42.16 -2.68 -0.75
CA MET A 16 43.55 -2.24 -0.59
C MET A 16 43.80 -1.06 -1.55
N LEU A 17 44.27 0.07 -1.02
CA LEU A 17 44.93 1.09 -1.83
C LEU A 17 46.43 0.76 -1.83
N GLU A 18 47.04 0.74 -3.01
CA GLU A 18 48.49 0.56 -3.15
C GLU A 18 49.24 1.75 -2.51
N ASN A 19 50.24 1.42 -1.70
CA ASN A 19 51.33 2.26 -1.20
C ASN A 19 51.07 3.21 -0.01
N THR A 20 50.63 2.70 1.14
CA THR A 20 51.03 3.25 2.46
C THR A 20 50.87 2.21 3.58
N PRO A 21 51.77 2.12 4.58
CA PRO A 21 51.70 1.11 5.61
C PRO A 21 50.56 1.39 6.61
N ASN A 22 49.70 0.39 6.81
CA ASN A 22 48.79 0.23 7.95
C ASN A 22 47.75 1.33 8.25
N HIS A 23 47.05 1.85 7.23
CA HIS A 23 45.76 2.50 7.45
C HIS A 23 44.62 1.55 7.06
N THR A 24 44.12 0.78 8.02
CA THR A 24 42.85 0.06 7.82
C THR A 24 41.71 1.07 7.97
N VAL A 25 41.18 1.57 6.85
CA VAL A 25 39.97 2.39 6.87
C VAL A 25 38.78 1.46 7.05
N VAL A 26 38.24 1.40 8.27
CA VAL A 26 36.96 0.73 8.53
C VAL A 26 35.84 1.67 8.07
N GLN A 27 35.40 1.53 6.82
CA GLN A 27 34.24 2.25 6.34
C GLN A 27 32.97 1.51 6.76
N LYS A 28 32.22 2.08 7.71
CA LYS A 28 30.90 1.56 8.07
C LYS A 28 29.94 1.81 6.91
N ILE A 29 29.74 0.80 6.06
CA ILE A 29 28.74 0.86 4.98
C ILE A 29 27.37 0.61 5.62
N SER A 30 26.72 1.67 6.11
CA SER A 30 25.32 1.57 6.51
C SER A 30 24.47 1.45 5.24
N ARG A 31 23.71 0.35 5.12
CA ARG A 31 22.73 0.21 4.04
C ARG A 31 21.74 1.38 4.09
N PRO A 32 21.33 1.96 2.94
CA PRO A 32 20.31 2.98 2.94
C PRO A 32 19.02 2.50 3.60
N LYS A 33 18.37 3.34 4.39
CA LYS A 33 17.04 3.05 4.95
C LYS A 33 16.06 2.78 3.81
N GLU A 34 15.23 1.77 3.97
CA GLU A 34 14.16 1.46 3.02
C GLU A 34 12.82 1.89 3.61
N LEU A 35 12.11 2.74 2.89
CA LEU A 35 10.91 3.43 3.38
C LEU A 35 9.66 2.74 2.85
N ILE A 36 8.67 2.60 3.74
CA ILE A 36 7.31 2.20 3.41
C ILE A 36 6.43 3.42 3.69
N LEU A 37 5.75 3.95 2.67
CA LEU A 37 4.90 5.13 2.79
C LEU A 37 3.43 4.71 2.60
N LEU A 38 2.62 4.85 3.64
CA LEU A 38 1.21 4.47 3.64
C LEU A 38 0.35 5.72 3.77
N PHE A 39 -0.22 6.15 2.64
CA PHE A 39 -1.03 7.36 2.51
C PHE A 39 -2.52 7.07 2.61
N TRP A 40 -3.29 7.87 3.35
CA TRP A 40 -4.74 7.84 3.26
C TRP A 40 -5.35 9.22 3.12
N VAL A 41 -6.48 9.30 2.41
CA VAL A 41 -7.28 10.53 2.31
C VAL A 41 -8.01 10.74 3.63
N ASP A 42 -7.63 11.80 4.36
CA ASP A 42 -8.22 12.19 5.65
C ASP A 42 -9.25 13.32 5.50
N GLU A 43 -10.21 13.10 4.61
CA GLU A 43 -11.32 14.04 4.42
C GLU A 43 -12.59 13.47 5.05
N ARG A 44 -13.37 14.35 5.69
CA ARG A 44 -14.69 13.98 6.20
C ARG A 44 -15.68 13.89 5.05
N ASN A 45 -16.34 12.75 4.90
CA ASN A 45 -17.45 12.65 3.96
C ASN A 45 -18.64 13.49 4.47
N LYS A 46 -19.10 14.48 3.68
CA LYS A 46 -20.24 15.34 4.04
C LYS A 46 -21.52 14.54 3.79
N GLY A 47 -22.13 14.00 4.84
CA GLY A 47 -23.44 13.32 4.75
C GLY A 47 -23.64 12.13 5.67
N SER A 48 -22.59 11.62 6.32
CA SER A 48 -22.74 10.57 7.33
C SER A 48 -22.76 11.17 8.75
N LEU A 49 -23.74 10.76 9.56
CA LEU A 49 -23.79 11.07 10.99
C LEU A 49 -22.64 10.41 11.78
N PHE A 50 -22.03 9.36 11.24
CA PHE A 50 -20.96 8.59 11.88
C PHE A 50 -19.75 8.45 10.93
N TYR A 51 -18.53 8.63 11.42
CA TYR A 51 -17.29 8.67 10.65
C TYR A 51 -17.10 7.45 9.70
N THR A 52 -17.24 7.58 8.37
CA THR A 52 -17.27 6.37 7.50
C THR A 52 -15.94 6.02 6.83
N ASP A 53 -15.45 6.87 5.93
CA ASP A 53 -14.43 6.44 4.97
C ASP A 53 -12.99 6.71 5.44
N ARG A 54 -12.71 7.91 5.98
CA ARG A 54 -11.39 8.27 6.51
C ARG A 54 -10.91 7.30 7.60
N ASP A 55 -11.81 6.89 8.48
CA ASP A 55 -11.47 6.02 9.61
C ASP A 55 -11.23 4.58 9.12
N MET A 56 -12.00 4.14 8.12
CA MET A 56 -11.74 2.89 7.41
C MET A 56 -10.37 2.92 6.70
N PHE A 57 -10.05 4.00 5.97
CA PHE A 57 -8.78 4.13 5.27
C PHE A 57 -7.59 4.17 6.23
N LYS A 58 -7.70 4.95 7.31
CA LYS A 58 -6.69 4.97 8.37
C LYS A 58 -6.51 3.60 8.99
N ALA A 59 -7.60 2.92 9.37
CA ALA A 59 -7.54 1.59 9.96
C ALA A 59 -6.94 0.54 9.00
N ALA A 60 -7.18 0.67 7.69
CA ALA A 60 -6.57 -0.16 6.67
C ALA A 60 -5.06 0.10 6.53
N ALA A 61 -4.64 1.37 6.54
CA ALA A 61 -3.23 1.75 6.56
C ALA A 61 -2.51 1.23 7.82
N ASP A 62 -3.13 1.38 9.00
CA ASP A 62 -2.65 0.83 10.27
C ASP A 62 -2.57 -0.70 10.25
N THR A 63 -3.49 -1.37 9.56
CA THR A 63 -3.45 -2.82 9.37
C THR A 63 -2.31 -3.24 8.47
N ARG A 64 -2.07 -2.53 7.35
CA ARG A 64 -0.93 -2.79 6.47
C ARG A 64 0.40 -2.60 7.20
N ALA A 65 0.54 -1.51 7.97
CA ALA A 65 1.73 -1.24 8.77
C ALA A 65 2.04 -2.40 9.72
N ARG A 66 1.05 -2.84 10.52
CA ARG A 66 1.21 -3.98 11.43
C ARG A 66 1.57 -5.28 10.72
N ASN A 67 1.02 -5.53 9.53
CA ASN A 67 1.35 -6.73 8.76
C ASN A 67 2.79 -6.69 8.22
N ILE A 68 3.27 -5.50 7.83
CA ILE A 68 4.67 -5.30 7.42
C ILE A 68 5.60 -5.55 8.61
N GLU A 69 5.34 -4.92 9.76
CA GLU A 69 6.18 -5.08 10.96
C GLU A 69 6.30 -6.54 11.42
N LYS A 70 5.26 -7.34 11.18
CA LYS A 70 5.23 -8.78 11.48
C LYS A 70 5.73 -9.68 10.35
N SER A 71 6.07 -9.12 9.19
CA SER A 71 6.51 -9.91 8.05
C SER A 71 7.95 -10.43 8.27
N PRO A 72 8.27 -11.67 7.85
CA PRO A 72 9.62 -12.24 8.04
C PRO A 72 10.75 -11.46 7.36
N TRP A 73 10.43 -10.64 6.35
CA TRP A 73 11.41 -9.83 5.64
C TRP A 73 11.65 -8.46 6.27
N TYR A 74 10.82 -8.04 7.24
CA TYR A 74 10.95 -6.73 7.88
C TYR A 74 12.13 -6.71 8.84
N ILE A 75 12.96 -5.68 8.72
CA ILE A 75 14.16 -5.48 9.55
C ILE A 75 14.06 -4.08 10.14
N GLU A 76 13.84 -3.96 11.45
CA GLU A 76 13.60 -2.69 12.15
C GLU A 76 14.71 -1.66 11.90
N ASP A 77 15.97 -2.10 11.90
CA ASP A 77 17.12 -1.24 11.65
C ASP A 77 17.28 -0.80 10.19
N LEU A 78 16.60 -1.45 9.25
CA LEU A 78 16.67 -1.11 7.83
C LEU A 78 15.41 -0.39 7.36
N HIS A 79 14.25 -0.74 7.90
CA HIS A 79 12.94 -0.37 7.36
C HIS A 79 12.22 0.64 8.24
N LYS A 80 11.71 1.71 7.62
CA LYS A 80 10.93 2.74 8.32
C LYS A 80 9.56 2.90 7.67
N ILE A 81 8.50 2.76 8.47
CA ILE A 81 7.12 2.92 8.01
C ILE A 81 6.64 4.33 8.36
N TYR A 82 6.09 5.02 7.36
CA TYR A 82 5.41 6.30 7.52
C TYR A 82 3.92 6.11 7.26
N LYS A 83 3.10 6.58 8.21
CA LYS A 83 1.64 6.58 8.12
C LYS A 83 1.16 8.03 7.93
N LEU A 84 0.74 8.35 6.72
CA LEU A 84 0.66 9.73 6.22
C LEU A 84 -0.79 10.09 5.84
N PRO A 85 -1.52 10.86 6.68
CA PRO A 85 -2.77 11.46 6.24
C PRO A 85 -2.48 12.54 5.19
N VAL A 86 -3.30 12.58 4.14
CA VAL A 86 -3.32 13.64 3.15
C VAL A 86 -4.73 14.18 3.00
N LEU A 87 -4.87 15.49 2.80
CA LEU A 87 -6.17 16.09 2.51
C LEU A 87 -6.41 16.09 1.00
N ALA A 88 -5.36 16.37 0.21
CA ALA A 88 -5.41 16.33 -1.23
C ALA A 88 -4.44 15.27 -1.78
N ILE A 89 -4.83 14.58 -2.86
CA ILE A 89 -3.99 13.51 -3.44
C ILE A 89 -2.63 14.03 -3.93
N HIS A 90 -2.53 15.29 -4.35
CA HIS A 90 -1.26 15.87 -4.77
C HIS A 90 -0.27 16.06 -3.62
N ASP A 91 -0.74 16.12 -2.36
CA ASP A 91 0.12 16.22 -1.18
C ASP A 91 1.08 15.03 -1.07
N ILE A 92 0.76 13.88 -1.68
CA ILE A 92 1.66 12.72 -1.76
C ILE A 92 3.03 13.14 -2.32
N GLY A 93 3.06 13.95 -3.38
CA GLY A 93 4.31 14.43 -3.97
C GLY A 93 5.13 15.28 -2.99
N THR A 94 4.45 16.19 -2.29
CA THR A 94 5.04 17.05 -1.25
C THR A 94 5.61 16.23 -0.10
N ARG A 95 4.83 15.27 0.43
CA ARG A 95 5.26 14.40 1.53
C ARG A 95 6.43 13.50 1.15
N VAL A 96 6.43 12.96 -0.07
CA VAL A 96 7.57 12.19 -0.58
C VAL A 96 8.82 13.08 -0.62
N TYR A 97 8.71 14.30 -1.14
CA TYR A 97 9.85 15.23 -1.19
C TYR A 97 10.39 15.58 0.20
N GLU A 98 9.51 15.91 1.16
CA GLU A 98 9.87 16.21 2.55
C GLU A 98 10.62 15.04 3.19
N ILE A 99 10.06 13.83 3.13
CA ILE A 99 10.66 12.63 3.70
C ILE A 99 12.00 12.32 3.03
N MET A 100 12.08 12.41 1.70
CA MET A 100 13.35 12.16 1.02
C MET A 100 14.43 13.17 1.42
N ASN A 101 14.07 14.43 1.67
CA ASN A 101 14.99 15.44 2.17
C ASN A 101 15.44 15.20 3.61
N GLU A 102 14.54 14.72 4.50
CA GLU A 102 14.91 14.29 5.87
C GLU A 102 16.02 13.23 5.86
N HIS A 103 16.07 12.40 4.82
CA HIS A 103 17.08 11.37 4.62
C HIS A 103 18.19 11.78 3.64
N GLU A 104 18.33 13.08 3.34
CA GLU A 104 19.34 13.64 2.42
C GLU A 104 19.34 12.94 1.03
N GLY A 105 18.19 12.45 0.59
CA GLY A 105 18.02 11.69 -0.66
C GLY A 105 18.63 10.29 -0.65
N LYS A 106 19.21 9.84 0.48
CA LYS A 106 19.93 8.56 0.58
C LYS A 106 19.00 7.38 0.73
N ALA A 107 17.88 7.54 1.43
CA ALA A 107 16.89 6.48 1.62
C ALA A 107 16.27 6.00 0.28
N LYS A 108 15.67 4.82 0.28
CA LYS A 108 15.02 4.22 -0.90
C LYS A 108 13.59 3.83 -0.57
N ILE A 109 12.64 4.06 -1.46
CA ILE A 109 11.25 3.64 -1.21
C ILE A 109 11.05 2.18 -1.63
N ARG A 110 10.59 1.34 -0.71
CA ARG A 110 10.17 -0.05 -0.97
C ARG A 110 8.71 -0.11 -1.38
N GLU A 111 7.83 0.55 -0.61
CA GLU A 111 6.39 0.44 -0.81
C GLU A 111 5.70 1.79 -0.69
N VAL A 112 4.76 2.05 -1.60
CA VAL A 112 3.77 3.12 -1.48
C VAL A 112 2.38 2.49 -1.46
N GLY A 113 1.63 2.66 -0.38
CA GLY A 113 0.23 2.27 -0.28
C GLY A 113 -0.67 3.49 -0.28
N ILE A 114 -1.72 3.49 -1.09
CA ILE A 114 -2.68 4.61 -1.18
C ILE A 114 -4.09 4.09 -0.85
N PHE A 115 -4.62 4.55 0.27
CA PHE A 115 -5.93 4.20 0.83
C PHE A 115 -6.92 5.33 0.60
N SER A 116 -7.77 5.17 -0.41
CA SER A 116 -8.68 6.19 -0.91
C SER A 116 -9.77 5.52 -1.74
N TYR A 117 -10.88 6.20 -2.03
CA TYR A 117 -11.63 5.84 -3.24
C TYR A 117 -10.83 6.23 -4.49
N CYS A 118 -11.17 5.61 -5.62
CA CYS A 118 -10.54 5.91 -6.90
C CYS A 118 -11.62 6.10 -7.96
N GLY A 119 -11.36 7.02 -8.89
CA GLY A 119 -12.06 7.15 -10.16
C GLY A 119 -11.23 6.55 -11.29
N LEU A 120 -11.61 6.85 -12.53
CA LEU A 120 -10.94 6.31 -13.73
C LEU A 120 -9.47 6.74 -13.83
N ASP A 121 -9.14 7.92 -13.33
CA ASP A 121 -7.78 8.48 -13.34
C ASP A 121 -7.08 8.43 -11.96
N GLY A 122 -7.45 7.45 -11.12
CA GLY A 122 -6.75 7.14 -9.87
C GLY A 122 -7.42 7.62 -8.58
N PRO A 123 -6.66 7.73 -7.47
CA PRO A 123 -7.17 8.16 -6.18
C PRO A 123 -7.89 9.52 -6.20
N ILE A 124 -8.91 9.66 -5.34
CA ILE A 124 -9.79 10.84 -5.22
C ILE A 124 -9.62 11.47 -3.84
N SER A 125 -9.41 12.79 -3.77
CA SER A 125 -9.78 13.61 -2.60
C SER A 125 -11.17 14.21 -2.82
N TYR A 126 -12.09 14.08 -1.87
CA TYR A 126 -13.50 14.45 -1.99
C TYR A 126 -13.75 15.95 -2.09
N HIS A 127 -13.05 16.77 -1.29
CA HIS A 127 -13.36 18.20 -1.16
C HIS A 127 -12.22 19.10 -1.61
N SER A 128 -11.00 18.56 -1.67
CA SER A 128 -9.81 19.31 -2.03
C SER A 128 -9.59 19.33 -3.54
N THR A 129 -9.45 20.54 -4.10
CA THR A 129 -8.96 20.71 -5.48
C THR A 129 -7.56 20.14 -5.62
N VAL A 130 -7.32 19.35 -6.67
CA VAL A 130 -6.05 18.67 -6.89
C VAL A 130 -5.23 19.34 -7.98
N TYR A 131 -3.90 19.31 -7.87
CA TYR A 131 -2.97 19.90 -8.83
C TYR A 131 -1.86 18.93 -9.28
N PRO A 132 -1.56 18.83 -10.59
CA PRO A 132 -2.43 19.27 -11.70
C PRO A 132 -3.73 18.44 -11.71
N PRO A 133 -4.91 19.06 -11.87
CA PRO A 133 -6.16 18.32 -11.95
C PRO A 133 -6.25 17.54 -13.25
N VAL A 134 -7.06 16.49 -13.27
CA VAL A 134 -7.53 15.90 -14.53
C VAL A 134 -8.45 16.92 -15.23
N ASP A 135 -8.06 17.32 -16.44
CA ASP A 135 -8.70 18.37 -17.26
C ASP A 135 -10.14 18.00 -17.70
N PRO A 136 -11.04 18.98 -17.87
CA PRO A 136 -11.66 19.81 -16.83
C PRO A 136 -13.09 19.32 -16.52
N LEU A 137 -13.55 18.22 -17.14
CA LEU A 137 -14.98 17.93 -17.24
C LEU A 137 -15.54 17.04 -16.13
N ASN A 138 -14.74 16.22 -15.42
CA ASN A 138 -15.32 15.21 -14.51
C ASN A 138 -14.46 14.80 -13.29
N ALA A 139 -13.26 15.34 -13.07
CA ALA A 139 -12.33 14.78 -12.06
C ALA A 139 -11.35 15.80 -11.43
N VAL A 140 -11.82 16.98 -11.04
CA VAL A 140 -11.02 18.02 -10.32
C VAL A 140 -10.41 17.53 -8.99
N ASN A 141 -10.93 16.41 -8.52
CA ASN A 141 -10.60 15.73 -7.28
C ASN A 141 -9.54 14.62 -7.47
N GLN A 142 -9.04 14.42 -8.70
CA GLN A 142 -8.01 13.44 -9.04
C GLN A 142 -6.79 14.15 -9.64
N MET A 143 -5.61 13.63 -9.33
CA MET A 143 -4.36 14.16 -9.88
C MET A 143 -4.11 13.58 -11.28
N ASN A 144 -3.83 14.45 -12.24
CA ASN A 144 -3.44 14.04 -13.59
C ASN A 144 -2.21 13.13 -13.55
N ILE A 145 -2.12 12.20 -14.51
CA ILE A 145 -0.98 11.28 -14.65
C ILE A 145 0.37 12.02 -14.74
N SER A 146 0.40 13.25 -15.27
CA SER A 146 1.61 14.09 -15.27
C SER A 146 2.06 14.51 -13.86
N GLY A 147 1.12 14.73 -12.93
CA GLY A 147 1.43 14.97 -11.53
C GLY A 147 2.06 13.74 -10.89
N TRP A 148 1.53 12.54 -11.17
CA TRP A 148 2.14 11.28 -10.73
C TRP A 148 3.53 11.05 -11.31
N ALA A 149 3.76 11.42 -12.57
CA ALA A 149 5.06 11.32 -13.23
C ALA A 149 6.13 12.24 -12.62
N ALA A 150 5.71 13.35 -12.02
CA ALA A 150 6.61 14.34 -11.42
C ALA A 150 7.17 13.92 -10.06
N ILE A 151 6.57 12.93 -9.38
CA ILE A 151 6.98 12.52 -8.04
C ILE A 151 8.30 11.73 -8.09
N LYS A 152 9.28 12.14 -7.27
CA LYS A 152 10.62 11.53 -7.19
C LYS A 152 10.70 10.49 -6.07
N PHE A 153 10.15 9.30 -6.31
CA PHE A 153 10.08 8.24 -5.30
C PHE A 153 11.42 7.57 -4.92
N ASN A 154 12.46 7.61 -5.78
CA ASN A 154 13.75 6.96 -5.49
C ASN A 154 13.61 5.49 -5.04
N TRP A 155 12.93 4.67 -5.84
CA TRP A 155 12.61 3.27 -5.49
C TRP A 155 13.85 2.40 -5.21
N ILE A 156 13.65 1.35 -4.41
CA ILE A 156 14.58 0.22 -4.34
C ILE A 156 14.66 -0.47 -5.70
N LYS A 157 15.79 -1.13 -6.00
CA LYS A 157 16.02 -1.74 -7.32
C LYS A 157 15.12 -2.95 -7.58
N GLU A 158 14.83 -3.74 -6.54
CA GLU A 158 14.09 -5.00 -6.66
C GLU A 158 13.04 -5.09 -5.55
N GLY A 159 11.86 -5.59 -5.89
CA GLY A 159 10.76 -5.76 -4.92
C GLY A 159 9.99 -4.48 -4.58
N ALA A 160 10.22 -3.38 -5.31
CA ALA A 160 9.45 -2.15 -5.15
C ALA A 160 7.98 -2.36 -5.55
N MET A 161 7.05 -1.84 -4.76
CA MET A 161 5.62 -1.93 -5.06
C MET A 161 4.85 -0.64 -4.76
N CYS A 162 3.82 -0.39 -5.55
CA CYS A 162 2.81 0.63 -5.33
C CYS A 162 1.43 -0.04 -5.30
N VAL A 163 0.63 0.21 -4.27
CA VAL A 163 -0.68 -0.44 -4.10
C VAL A 163 -1.77 0.61 -4.00
N LEU A 164 -2.69 0.56 -4.95
CA LEU A 164 -3.90 1.37 -4.99
C LEU A 164 -5.03 0.56 -4.39
N TYR A 165 -5.34 0.80 -3.11
CA TYR A 165 -6.39 0.06 -2.41
C TYR A 165 -7.81 0.53 -2.77
N GLY A 166 -7.92 1.61 -3.55
CA GLY A 166 -9.19 2.20 -3.97
C GLY A 166 -9.87 1.55 -5.17
N ASN A 167 -11.19 1.82 -5.25
CA ASN A 167 -12.15 1.25 -6.20
C ASN A 167 -11.64 1.26 -7.65
N GLN A 168 -11.75 0.12 -8.34
CA GLN A 168 -11.67 0.06 -9.82
C GLN A 168 -10.41 0.66 -10.46
N SER A 169 -9.33 0.85 -9.70
CA SER A 169 -8.03 1.35 -10.19
C SER A 169 -7.38 0.43 -11.24
N ALA A 170 -7.87 -0.80 -11.38
CA ALA A 170 -7.49 -1.79 -12.38
C ALA A 170 -8.68 -2.45 -13.10
N TRP A 171 -9.81 -1.75 -13.26
CA TRP A 171 -11.06 -2.37 -13.75
C TRP A 171 -11.05 -2.76 -15.24
N TYR A 172 -10.43 -1.96 -16.11
CA TYR A 172 -10.47 -2.13 -17.57
C TYR A 172 -9.06 -2.06 -18.20
N GLN A 173 -8.96 -2.34 -19.50
CA GLN A 173 -7.71 -2.17 -20.24
C GLN A 173 -7.27 -0.70 -20.22
N ASN A 174 -5.98 -0.42 -20.11
CA ASN A 174 -5.49 0.96 -19.93
C ASN A 174 -6.06 1.62 -18.64
N SER A 175 -6.25 0.82 -17.60
CA SER A 175 -6.62 1.30 -16.26
C SER A 175 -5.55 2.25 -15.69
N PHE A 176 -5.92 3.01 -14.65
CA PHE A 176 -4.97 3.89 -13.99
C PHE A 176 -3.73 3.16 -13.45
N ALA A 177 -3.88 1.98 -12.82
CA ALA A 177 -2.75 1.18 -12.36
C ALA A 177 -1.81 0.77 -13.51
N GLU A 178 -2.37 0.42 -14.67
CA GLU A 178 -1.60 0.10 -15.87
C GLU A 178 -0.86 1.33 -16.40
N LYS A 179 -1.54 2.48 -16.53
CA LYS A 179 -0.95 3.76 -16.94
C LYS A 179 0.20 4.17 -16.02
N LEU A 180 0.00 4.08 -14.70
CA LEU A 180 1.00 4.41 -13.70
C LEU A 180 2.25 3.54 -13.86
N SER A 181 2.07 2.23 -14.10
CA SER A 181 3.19 1.30 -14.31
C SER A 181 4.02 1.56 -15.58
N ARG A 182 3.56 2.42 -16.50
CA ARG A 182 4.28 2.82 -17.71
C ARG A 182 5.17 4.04 -17.51
N LEU A 183 4.98 4.80 -16.42
CA LEU A 183 5.76 6.00 -16.18
C LEU A 183 7.21 5.66 -15.86
N GLU A 184 8.15 6.49 -16.32
CA GLU A 184 9.59 6.25 -16.11
C GLU A 184 9.93 6.23 -14.60
N ASN A 185 9.28 7.06 -13.79
CA ASN A 185 9.44 7.07 -12.34
C ASN A 185 8.78 5.86 -11.65
N PHE A 186 8.12 4.95 -12.37
CA PHE A 186 7.59 3.67 -11.90
C PHE A 186 8.24 2.46 -12.60
N LYS A 187 9.35 2.68 -13.31
CA LYS A 187 10.06 1.61 -14.00
C LYS A 187 10.47 0.50 -13.04
N ASN A 188 10.12 -0.74 -13.40
CA ASN A 188 10.30 -1.96 -12.62
C ASN A 188 9.56 -2.00 -11.27
N VAL A 189 8.71 -1.02 -10.97
CA VAL A 189 7.83 -1.04 -9.81
C VAL A 189 6.60 -1.88 -10.14
N GLU A 190 6.18 -2.67 -9.17
CA GLU A 190 4.95 -3.40 -9.27
C GLU A 190 3.75 -2.60 -8.79
N VAL A 191 2.83 -2.28 -9.70
CA VAL A 191 1.65 -1.47 -9.41
C VAL A 191 0.41 -2.35 -9.31
N TRP A 192 -0.19 -2.39 -8.13
CA TRP A 192 -1.42 -3.12 -7.83
C TRP A 192 -2.63 -2.20 -7.84
N GLY A 193 -3.74 -2.66 -8.42
CA GLY A 193 -5.03 -1.96 -8.36
C GLY A 193 -6.22 -2.91 -8.24
N GLN A 194 -7.33 -2.41 -7.74
CA GLN A 194 -8.58 -3.15 -7.57
C GLN A 194 -9.35 -3.24 -8.89
N THR A 195 -9.92 -4.41 -9.19
CA THR A 195 -10.81 -4.56 -10.36
C THR A 195 -12.24 -4.09 -10.11
N ASN A 196 -12.63 -3.94 -8.85
CA ASN A 196 -14.00 -3.68 -8.41
C ASN A 196 -14.02 -2.62 -7.30
N PHE A 197 -15.22 -2.31 -6.80
CA PHE A 197 -15.39 -1.50 -5.60
C PHE A 197 -14.67 -2.15 -4.41
N ALA A 198 -13.99 -1.32 -3.61
CA ALA A 198 -13.28 -1.75 -2.43
C ALA A 198 -14.18 -1.54 -1.20
N TYR A 199 -14.21 -2.56 -0.33
CA TYR A 199 -14.98 -2.54 0.91
C TYR A 199 -14.07 -2.94 2.07
N GLY A 200 -14.30 -2.35 3.24
CA GLY A 200 -13.66 -2.78 4.47
C GLY A 200 -14.02 -4.23 4.81
N SER A 201 -13.02 -5.04 5.13
CA SER A 201 -13.15 -6.44 5.49
C SER A 201 -12.24 -6.82 6.65
N PHE A 202 -12.62 -7.82 7.43
CA PHE A 202 -11.76 -8.44 8.44
C PHE A 202 -10.65 -9.30 7.83
N PHE A 203 -10.80 -9.74 6.57
CA PHE A 203 -9.87 -10.64 5.89
C PHE A 203 -9.45 -10.09 4.52
N PRO A 204 -8.24 -10.42 4.03
CA PRO A 204 -7.73 -9.90 2.77
C PRO A 204 -8.21 -10.66 1.52
N ASP A 205 -8.76 -11.86 1.69
CA ASP A 205 -9.14 -12.82 0.65
C ASP A 205 -10.64 -13.15 0.62
N TYR A 206 -11.39 -12.75 1.66
CA TYR A 206 -12.84 -12.79 1.74
C TYR A 206 -13.38 -11.42 2.11
N ARG A 207 -14.58 -11.10 1.63
CA ARG A 207 -15.32 -9.90 2.06
C ARG A 207 -16.19 -10.26 3.25
N VAL A 208 -15.70 -9.95 4.44
CA VAL A 208 -16.39 -10.17 5.72
C VAL A 208 -16.45 -8.85 6.48
N SER A 209 -17.66 -8.42 6.81
CA SER A 209 -17.97 -7.22 7.58
C SER A 209 -18.80 -7.57 8.81
N SER A 210 -19.21 -6.57 9.57
CA SER A 210 -20.10 -6.66 10.73
C SER A 210 -21.18 -5.60 10.59
N THR A 211 -22.26 -5.73 11.37
CA THR A 211 -23.33 -4.72 11.44
C THR A 211 -22.79 -3.34 11.78
N ASP A 212 -21.83 -3.27 12.70
CA ASP A 212 -21.17 -2.05 13.16
C ASP A 212 -20.41 -1.34 12.02
N ARG A 213 -19.60 -2.10 11.27
CA ARG A 213 -18.86 -1.56 10.12
C ARG A 213 -19.78 -1.10 9.00
N ASN A 214 -20.95 -1.73 8.84
CA ASN A 214 -21.92 -1.32 7.84
C ASN A 214 -22.59 0.03 8.15
N VAL A 215 -22.65 0.43 9.43
CA VAL A 215 -23.12 1.76 9.84
C VAL A 215 -21.95 2.74 10.08
N GLY A 216 -20.73 2.36 9.70
CA GLY A 216 -19.56 3.24 9.74
C GLY A 216 -18.85 3.31 11.10
N ILE A 217 -19.01 2.33 11.98
CA ILE A 217 -18.28 2.29 13.26
C ILE A 217 -17.43 1.03 13.40
N GLY A 218 -16.57 0.98 14.42
CA GLY A 218 -15.80 -0.22 14.75
C GLY A 218 -14.62 -0.54 13.83
N TRP A 219 -14.16 0.44 13.04
CA TRP A 219 -12.96 0.29 12.20
C TRP A 219 -11.67 0.07 13.01
N SER A 220 -11.58 0.63 14.21
CA SER A 220 -10.37 0.58 15.05
C SER A 220 -10.18 -0.72 15.85
N TYR A 221 -11.23 -1.53 16.05
CA TYR A 221 -11.17 -2.68 16.96
C TYR A 221 -10.48 -3.92 16.39
N ASN A 222 -10.45 -4.06 15.06
CA ASN A 222 -10.00 -5.27 14.38
C ASN A 222 -9.27 -4.91 13.08
N PRO A 223 -8.48 -5.83 12.48
CA PRO A 223 -7.89 -5.62 11.16
C PRO A 223 -8.92 -5.14 10.13
N VAL A 224 -8.48 -4.22 9.26
CA VAL A 224 -9.26 -3.70 8.14
C VAL A 224 -8.48 -3.91 6.86
N TYR A 225 -9.10 -4.58 5.91
CA TYR A 225 -8.63 -4.78 4.55
C TYR A 225 -9.59 -4.12 3.57
N LEU A 226 -9.08 -3.37 2.61
CA LEU A 226 -9.90 -2.86 1.50
C LEU A 226 -9.90 -3.91 0.40
N VAL A 227 -10.93 -4.75 0.34
CA VAL A 227 -11.05 -5.86 -0.61
C VAL A 227 -12.05 -5.56 -1.71
N GLY A 228 -11.77 -6.04 -2.94
CA GLY A 228 -12.70 -5.93 -4.06
C GLY A 228 -13.98 -6.73 -3.82
N GLY A 229 -15.15 -6.17 -4.16
CA GLY A 229 -16.45 -6.82 -4.07
C GLY A 229 -17.50 -6.20 -5.00
N LEU A 230 -18.68 -6.82 -5.08
CA LEU A 230 -19.84 -6.28 -5.80
C LEU A 230 -20.73 -5.46 -4.87
N SER A 231 -21.40 -4.43 -5.38
CA SER A 231 -22.33 -3.61 -4.58
C SER A 231 -23.49 -4.43 -3.98
N SER A 232 -23.92 -5.50 -4.65
CA SER A 232 -25.01 -6.39 -4.20
C SER A 232 -24.63 -7.36 -3.08
N GLU A 233 -23.34 -7.52 -2.76
CA GLU A 233 -22.85 -8.51 -1.79
C GLU A 233 -22.87 -8.01 -0.33
N GLY A 234 -23.45 -6.84 -0.04
CA GLY A 234 -23.42 -6.22 1.30
C GLY A 234 -23.98 -7.10 2.42
N TRP A 235 -25.19 -7.66 2.23
CA TRP A 235 -25.80 -8.55 3.23
C TRP A 235 -25.04 -9.87 3.37
N ALA A 236 -24.66 -10.49 2.25
CA ALA A 236 -23.89 -11.74 2.24
C ALA A 236 -22.51 -11.59 2.90
N ALA A 237 -21.92 -10.39 2.87
CA ALA A 237 -20.66 -10.09 3.55
C ALA A 237 -20.82 -9.85 5.05
N THR A 238 -22.03 -9.70 5.58
CA THR A 238 -22.24 -9.28 6.97
C THR A 238 -22.24 -10.47 7.92
N CYS A 239 -21.25 -10.55 8.79
CA CYS A 239 -21.25 -11.51 9.89
C CYS A 239 -22.20 -11.02 10.99
N ILE A 240 -23.29 -11.75 11.20
CA ILE A 240 -24.29 -11.50 12.27
C ILE A 240 -24.10 -12.42 13.49
N ARG A 241 -23.01 -13.21 13.53
CA ARG A 241 -22.75 -14.18 14.60
C ARG A 241 -22.23 -13.46 15.86
N LEU A 242 -22.50 -14.05 17.03
CA LEU A 242 -22.01 -13.56 18.34
C LEU A 242 -20.47 -13.67 18.51
N LYS A 243 -19.80 -14.50 17.70
CA LYS A 243 -18.34 -14.58 17.67
C LYS A 243 -17.78 -13.39 16.88
N SER A 244 -16.65 -12.85 17.32
CA SER A 244 -15.93 -11.81 16.57
C SER A 244 -15.70 -12.26 15.13
N ALA A 245 -16.16 -11.46 14.17
CA ALA A 245 -15.96 -11.73 12.75
C ALA A 245 -14.47 -11.86 12.39
N ALA A 246 -13.56 -11.29 13.17
CA ALA A 246 -12.11 -11.44 12.99
C ALA A 246 -11.55 -12.81 13.42
N SER A 247 -12.32 -13.66 14.11
CA SER A 247 -11.88 -14.96 14.62
C SER A 247 -12.48 -16.16 13.86
N LEU A 248 -13.00 -15.94 12.65
CA LEU A 248 -13.58 -17.02 11.84
C LEU A 248 -12.51 -18.00 11.36
N THR A 249 -12.85 -19.29 11.38
CA THR A 249 -12.04 -20.37 10.79
C THR A 249 -12.07 -20.33 9.26
N ARG A 250 -11.14 -21.04 8.60
CA ARG A 250 -11.11 -21.12 7.12
C ARG A 250 -12.37 -21.75 6.53
N GLU A 251 -12.97 -22.69 7.25
CA GLU A 251 -14.21 -23.35 6.87
C GLU A 251 -15.38 -22.37 6.94
N GLU A 252 -15.49 -21.60 8.03
CA GLU A 252 -16.53 -20.58 8.20
C GLU A 252 -16.40 -19.45 7.18
N LEU A 253 -15.18 -19.09 6.77
CA LEU A 253 -14.95 -18.07 5.74
C LEU A 253 -15.60 -18.41 4.40
N ARG A 254 -15.81 -19.70 4.09
CA ARG A 254 -16.41 -20.14 2.83
C ARG A 254 -17.87 -19.73 2.68
N GLU A 255 -18.53 -19.36 3.77
CA GLU A 255 -19.91 -18.83 3.75
C GLU A 255 -19.98 -17.39 3.23
N PHE A 256 -18.84 -16.69 3.15
CA PHE A 256 -18.78 -15.28 2.76
C PHE A 256 -18.28 -15.11 1.32
N PRO A 257 -18.63 -13.99 0.65
CA PRO A 257 -18.12 -13.68 -0.67
C PRO A 257 -16.59 -13.66 -0.70
N LYS A 258 -15.99 -14.30 -1.71
CA LYS A 258 -14.55 -14.19 -1.96
C LYS A 258 -14.19 -12.77 -2.41
N ALA A 259 -13.05 -12.26 -1.96
CA ALA A 259 -12.53 -11.01 -2.45
C ALA A 259 -12.27 -11.08 -3.96
N ARG A 260 -12.72 -10.06 -4.70
CA ARG A 260 -12.37 -9.92 -6.10
C ARG A 260 -10.86 -9.64 -6.21
N PRO A 261 -10.18 -10.25 -7.18
CA PRO A 261 -8.74 -10.14 -7.29
C PRO A 261 -8.34 -8.73 -7.74
N MET A 262 -7.24 -8.24 -7.18
CA MET A 262 -6.46 -7.15 -7.73
C MET A 262 -5.69 -7.61 -8.98
N LEU A 263 -5.33 -6.65 -9.83
CA LEU A 263 -4.37 -6.86 -10.92
C LEU A 263 -3.08 -6.14 -10.58
N SER A 264 -1.98 -6.75 -11.01
CA SER A 264 -0.63 -6.22 -10.85
C SER A 264 0.01 -5.97 -12.21
N TYR A 265 0.62 -4.81 -12.37
CA TYR A 265 1.27 -4.36 -13.59
C TYR A 265 2.72 -3.96 -13.34
N ARG A 266 3.57 -4.15 -14.33
CA ARG A 266 4.97 -3.67 -14.34
C ARG A 266 5.34 -3.27 -15.76
N ASN A 267 5.90 -2.07 -15.93
CA ASN A 267 6.30 -1.53 -17.23
C ASN A 267 5.15 -1.60 -18.27
N GLY A 268 3.91 -1.32 -17.85
CA GLY A 268 2.71 -1.38 -18.69
C GLY A 268 2.14 -2.78 -18.95
N SER A 269 2.81 -3.85 -18.51
CA SER A 269 2.36 -5.22 -18.72
C SER A 269 1.69 -5.77 -17.47
N LYS A 270 0.53 -6.42 -17.62
CA LYS A 270 -0.10 -7.17 -16.54
C LYS A 270 0.74 -8.41 -16.21
N ILE A 271 1.20 -8.53 -14.98
CA ILE A 271 2.07 -9.64 -14.54
C ILE A 271 1.36 -10.61 -13.61
N ARG A 272 0.34 -10.18 -12.83
CA ARG A 272 -0.35 -11.05 -11.86
C ARG A 272 -1.83 -10.68 -11.70
N LYS A 273 -2.62 -11.64 -11.20
CA LYS A 273 -4.02 -11.49 -10.76
C LYS A 273 -4.20 -12.26 -9.45
N SER A 274 -4.43 -11.57 -8.35
CA SER A 274 -4.59 -12.18 -7.01
C SER A 274 -5.27 -11.22 -6.04
N HIS A 275 -5.59 -11.64 -4.81
CA HIS A 275 -6.06 -10.75 -3.75
C HIS A 275 -4.89 -10.20 -2.91
N GLN A 276 -5.14 -9.15 -2.12
CA GLN A 276 -4.10 -8.51 -1.31
C GLN A 276 -3.44 -9.43 -0.29
N GLY A 277 -4.09 -10.56 0.07
CA GLY A 277 -3.52 -11.53 1.01
C GLY A 277 -2.16 -12.13 0.61
N VAL A 278 -1.73 -12.01 -0.65
CA VAL A 278 -0.38 -12.45 -1.05
C VAL A 278 0.74 -11.55 -0.51
N PHE A 279 0.42 -10.33 -0.08
CA PHE A 279 1.39 -9.39 0.49
C PHE A 279 0.89 -8.71 1.77
N ASN A 280 -0.41 -8.70 2.05
CA ASN A 280 -1.08 -8.01 3.15
C ASN A 280 -2.03 -8.95 3.87
N ASP A 281 -1.51 -9.99 4.53
CA ASP A 281 -2.29 -10.89 5.37
C ASP A 281 -1.73 -10.89 6.80
N HIS A 282 -2.60 -10.69 7.78
CA HIS A 282 -2.26 -10.73 9.21
C HIS A 282 -2.17 -12.17 9.71
N ARG A 283 -2.78 -13.11 8.97
CA ARG A 283 -2.71 -14.54 9.22
C ARG A 283 -1.36 -14.99 8.65
N ALA A 284 -0.29 -14.69 9.37
CA ALA A 284 0.97 -15.41 9.19
C ALA A 284 0.65 -16.90 9.09
N HIS A 285 1.33 -17.64 8.21
CA HIS A 285 1.16 -19.09 8.02
C HIS A 285 0.97 -19.81 9.37
N ILE A 286 -0.29 -20.01 9.78
CA ILE A 286 -0.67 -20.98 10.79
C ILE A 286 -0.57 -22.34 10.12
#